data_AF-A0A7J9WNF6-F1
#
_entry.id   AF-A0A7J9WNF6-F1
#
_cell.length_a   1.000
_cell.length_b   1.000
_cell.length_c   1.000
_cell.angle_alpha   90.00
_cell.angle_beta   90.00
_cell.angle_gamma   90.00
#
_symmetry.space_group_name_H-M   'P 1'
#
loop_
_entity.id
_entity.type
_entity.pdbx_description
1 polymer ?
#
loop_
_entity_poly.entity_id
_entity_poly.type
_entity_poly.pdbx_seq_one_letter_code
_entity_poly.pdbx_strand_id
1 'polypeptide(L)'
;MGYADAFALRQALEERLRGEARQMGVPVDRLRKEVAFQRFLARLGQVTPREAWALKGGMGLIARLGQHARGTRDIDTNWRAERQASTRP
;
A
#
# COMPACT_ATOMS: atom_id res chain seq x y z
N MET A 1 12.29 -15.35 -14.75
CA MET A 1 12.66 -14.38 -15.80
C MET A 1 12.26 -12.99 -15.33
N GLY A 2 13.17 -12.03 -15.36
CA GLY A 2 12.87 -10.62 -15.05
C GLY A 2 12.45 -9.84 -16.30
N TYR A 3 12.12 -8.56 -16.13
CA TYR A 3 11.87 -7.65 -17.26
C TYR A 3 13.18 -7.06 -17.77
N ALA A 4 13.27 -6.81 -19.08
CA ALA A 4 14.49 -6.28 -19.71
C ALA A 4 14.86 -4.88 -19.20
N ASP A 5 13.86 -4.04 -18.93
CA ASP A 5 14.02 -2.71 -18.37
C ASP A 5 12.78 -2.27 -17.56
N ALA A 6 12.83 -1.04 -17.04
CA ALA A 6 11.73 -0.46 -16.28
C ALA A 6 10.47 -0.21 -17.14
N PHE A 7 10.63 0.02 -18.44
CA PHE A 7 9.51 0.24 -19.35
C PHE A 7 8.74 -1.05 -19.60
N ALA A 8 9.44 -2.15 -19.87
CA ALA A 8 8.89 -3.49 -20.00
C ALA A 8 8.15 -3.93 -18.73
N LEU A 9 8.74 -3.68 -17.55
CA LEU A 9 8.07 -3.92 -16.26
C LEU A 9 6.77 -3.11 -16.16
N ARG A 10 6.80 -1.82 -16.49
CA ARG A 10 5.61 -0.95 -16.43
C ARG A 10 4.52 -1.42 -17.38
N GLN A 11 4.87 -1.80 -18.61
CA GLN A 11 3.90 -2.30 -19.59
C GLN A 11 3.23 -3.58 -19.11
N ALA A 12 4.02 -4.56 -18.66
CA ALA A 12 3.47 -5.82 -18.17
C ALA A 12 2.61 -5.64 -16.91
N LEU A 13 3.02 -4.75 -15.99
CA LEU A 13 2.22 -4.40 -14.82
C LEU A 13 0.87 -3.77 -15.24
N GLU A 14 0.90 -2.80 -16.15
CA GLU A 14 -0.31 -2.14 -16.64
C GLU A 14 -1.27 -3.09 -17.36
N GLU A 15 -0.75 -4.00 -18.18
CA GLU A 15 -1.55 -5.01 -18.85
C GLU A 15 -2.24 -5.95 -17.84
N ARG A 16 -1.49 -6.42 -16.85
CA ARG A 16 -2.02 -7.24 -15.76
C ARG A 16 -3.12 -6.51 -14.99
N LEU A 17 -2.86 -5.25 -14.61
CA LEU A 17 -3.84 -4.43 -13.87
C LEU A 17 -5.12 -4.22 -14.68
N ARG A 18 -5.03 -4.02 -16.00
CA ARG A 18 -6.23 -3.91 -16.85
C ARG A 18 -7.00 -5.22 -16.91
N GLY A 19 -6.32 -6.37 -16.98
CA GLY A 19 -6.96 -7.69 -16.95
C GLY A 19 -7.72 -7.93 -15.64
N GLU A 20 -7.04 -7.72 -14.51
CA GLU A 20 -7.61 -7.86 -13.17
C GLU A 20 -8.79 -6.89 -12.94
N ALA A 21 -8.66 -5.62 -13.35
CA ALA A 21 -9.73 -4.63 -13.24
C ALA A 21 -11.00 -5.04 -14.00
N ARG A 22 -10.86 -5.58 -15.22
CA ARG A 22 -11.99 -6.12 -15.99
C ARG A 22 -12.64 -7.31 -15.31
N GLN A 23 -11.83 -8.26 -14.80
CA GLN A 23 -12.35 -9.46 -14.11
C GLN A 23 -13.12 -9.10 -12.83
N MET A 24 -12.66 -8.09 -12.09
CA MET A 24 -13.30 -7.64 -10.85
C MET A 24 -14.44 -6.63 -11.06
N GLY A 25 -14.61 -6.10 -12.28
CA GLY A 25 -15.58 -5.03 -12.55
C GLY A 25 -15.29 -3.72 -11.81
N VAL A 26 -14.00 -3.40 -11.58
CA VAL A 26 -13.58 -2.18 -10.86
C VAL A 26 -12.77 -1.25 -11.77
N PRO A 27 -12.72 0.07 -11.50
CA PRO A 27 -11.85 0.98 -12.23
C PRO A 27 -10.37 0.62 -12.08
N VAL A 28 -9.61 0.60 -13.17
CA VAL A 28 -8.17 0.25 -13.15
C VAL A 28 -7.35 1.17 -12.24
N ASP A 29 -7.75 2.43 -12.11
CA ASP A 29 -7.08 3.41 -11.23
C ASP A 29 -7.13 3.02 -9.76
N ARG A 30 -8.13 2.24 -9.34
CA ARG A 30 -8.18 1.66 -7.99
C ARG A 30 -6.98 0.75 -7.76
N LEU A 31 -6.72 -0.16 -8.69
CA LEU A 31 -5.63 -1.14 -8.57
C LEU A 31 -4.25 -0.48 -8.74
N ARG A 32 -4.13 0.50 -9.64
CA ARG A 32 -2.90 1.30 -9.78
C ARG A 32 -2.51 1.97 -8.46
N LYS A 33 -3.47 2.62 -7.80
CA LYS A 33 -3.26 3.24 -6.48
C LYS A 33 -2.91 2.21 -5.43
N GLU A 34 -3.62 1.09 -5.41
CA GLU A 34 -3.36 0.02 -4.45
C GLU A 34 -1.94 -0.55 -4.61
N VAL A 35 -1.47 -0.78 -5.84
CA VAL A 35 -0.08 -1.20 -6.09
C VAL A 35 0.92 -0.15 -5.58
N ALA A 36 0.69 1.13 -5.86
CA ALA A 36 1.56 2.20 -5.37
C ALA A 36 1.60 2.23 -3.83
N PHE A 37 0.44 2.08 -3.18
CA PHE A 37 0.32 2.09 -1.72
C PHE A 37 0.97 0.87 -1.09
N GLN A 38 0.74 -0.32 -1.62
CA GLN A 38 1.39 -1.54 -1.14
C GLN A 38 2.91 -1.45 -1.31
N ARG A 39 3.42 -0.90 -2.42
CA ARG A 39 4.86 -0.69 -2.61
C ARG A 39 5.45 0.33 -1.65
N PHE A 40 4.73 1.42 -1.36
CA PHE A 40 5.11 2.39 -0.34
C PHE A 40 5.16 1.74 1.05
N LEU A 41 4.10 1.03 1.46
CA LEU A 41 4.03 0.35 2.75
C LEU A 41 5.11 -0.72 2.92
N ALA A 42 5.43 -1.47 1.88
CA ALA A 42 6.51 -2.45 1.89
C ALA A 42 7.88 -1.79 2.14
N ARG A 43 8.14 -0.62 1.53
CA ARG A 43 9.37 0.14 1.78
C ARG A 43 9.37 0.74 3.18
N LEU A 44 8.26 1.32 3.61
CA LEU A 44 8.11 1.91 4.95
C LEU A 44 8.40 0.88 6.04
N GLY A 45 7.84 -0.33 5.92
CA GLY A 45 8.07 -1.43 6.86
C GLY A 45 9.49 -1.96 6.89
N GLN A 46 10.31 -1.72 5.85
CA GLN A 46 11.74 -2.09 5.84
C GLN A 46 12.61 -1.07 6.58
N VAL A 47 12.18 0.18 6.66
CA VAL A 47 12.99 1.29 7.21
C VAL A 47 12.48 1.79 8.57
N THR A 48 11.44 1.16 9.13
CA THR A 48 10.84 1.56 10.41
C THR A 48 10.68 0.36 11.35
N PRO A 49 10.80 0.54 12.68
CA PRO A 49 10.49 -0.53 13.62
C PRO A 49 9.01 -0.94 13.51
N ARG A 50 8.74 -2.24 13.63
CA ARG A 50 7.38 -2.79 13.51
C ARG A 50 6.39 -2.20 14.53
N GLU A 51 6.87 -1.87 15.72
CA GLU A 51 6.04 -1.34 16.81
C GLU A 51 5.72 0.15 16.66
N ALA A 52 6.48 0.88 15.82
CA ALA A 52 6.46 2.34 15.74
C ALA A 52 5.22 2.90 15.05
N TRP A 53 4.48 2.09 14.28
CA TRP A 53 3.29 2.53 13.57
C TRP A 53 2.35 1.36 13.28
N ALA A 54 1.11 1.69 12.94
CA ALA A 54 0.10 0.76 12.47
C ALA A 54 -0.71 1.40 11.35
N LEU A 55 -1.04 0.58 10.34
CA LEU A 55 -1.93 0.97 9.26
C LEU A 55 -3.37 1.06 9.77
N LYS A 56 -4.07 2.12 9.38
CA LYS A 56 -5.48 2.36 9.71
C LYS A 56 -6.25 2.85 8.48
N GLY A 57 -7.47 3.32 8.72
CA GLY A 57 -8.31 3.95 7.69
C GLY A 57 -8.70 3.00 6.56
N GLY A 58 -8.99 3.59 5.39
CA GLY A 58 -9.48 2.84 4.23
C GLY A 58 -8.50 1.79 3.71
N MET A 59 -7.20 2.10 3.71
CA MET A 59 -6.17 1.15 3.28
C MET A 59 -6.04 -0.03 4.27
N GLY A 60 -6.21 0.21 5.57
CA GLY A 60 -6.29 -0.86 6.57
C GLY A 60 -7.49 -1.79 6.34
N LEU A 61 -8.64 -1.25 5.94
CA LEU A 61 -9.82 -2.05 5.57
C LEU A 61 -9.60 -2.83 4.27
N ILE A 62 -8.98 -2.24 3.25
CA ILE A 62 -8.62 -2.96 2.02
C ILE A 62 -7.69 -4.14 2.34
N ALA A 63 -6.69 -3.94 3.20
CA ALA A 63 -5.79 -5.02 3.61
C ALA A 63 -6.53 -6.18 4.32
N ARG A 64 -7.66 -5.91 4.98
CA ARG A 64 -8.42 -6.90 5.76
C ARG A 64 -9.60 -7.53 5.00
N LEU A 65 -10.27 -6.77 4.14
CA LEU A 65 -11.51 -7.16 3.46
C LEU A 65 -11.35 -7.31 1.94
N GLY A 66 -10.20 -6.90 1.40
CA GLY A 66 -9.90 -6.95 -0.03
C GLY A 66 -10.92 -6.16 -0.86
N GLN A 67 -11.49 -6.82 -1.87
CA GLN A 67 -12.42 -6.22 -2.83
C GLN A 67 -13.73 -5.74 -2.19
N HIS A 68 -14.12 -6.28 -1.03
CA HIS A 68 -15.31 -5.86 -0.29
C HIS A 68 -15.17 -4.47 0.35
N ALA A 69 -13.93 -3.97 0.51
CA ALA A 69 -13.72 -2.61 0.98
C ALA A 69 -13.99 -1.58 -0.13
N ARG A 70 -14.51 -0.41 0.25
CA ARG A 70 -14.55 0.78 -0.62
C ARG A 70 -13.13 1.22 -0.98
N GLY A 71 -12.93 1.75 -2.19
CA GLY A 71 -11.67 2.38 -2.58
C GLY A 71 -11.30 3.56 -1.67
N THR A 72 -10.00 3.70 -1.38
CA THR A 72 -9.43 4.81 -0.60
C THR A 72 -8.56 5.70 -1.47
N ARG A 73 -8.41 6.96 -1.08
CA ARG A 73 -7.47 7.92 -1.71
C ARG A 73 -6.21 8.12 -0.88
N ASP A 74 -6.22 7.70 0.38
CA ASP A 74 -5.20 8.03 1.36
C ASP A 74 -4.67 6.76 2.05
N ILE A 75 -3.43 6.86 2.54
CA ILE A 75 -2.80 5.90 3.45
C ILE A 75 -2.74 6.55 4.83
N ASP A 76 -3.57 6.07 5.75
CA ASP A 76 -3.58 6.57 7.11
C ASP A 76 -2.74 5.68 8.02
N THR A 77 -1.79 6.27 8.74
CA THR A 77 -1.01 5.58 9.78
C THR A 77 -1.15 6.31 11.11
N ASN A 78 -1.01 5.58 12.22
CA ASN A 78 -0.63 6.22 13.48
C ASN A 78 0.90 6.17 13.62
N TRP A 79 1.45 6.97 14.53
CA TRP A 79 2.85 6.88 14.91
C TRP A 79 2.93 6.80 16.44
N ARG A 80 3.59 5.78 16.95
CA ARG A 80 3.98 5.69 18.35
C ARG A 80 5.36 6.34 18.45
N ALA A 81 5.37 7.64 18.74
CA ALA A 81 6.61 8.25 19.20
C ALA A 81 7.04 7.50 20.47
N GLU A 82 8.31 7.12 20.55
CA GLU A 82 8.89 6.68 21.81
C GLU A 82 8.51 7.72 22.87
N ARG A 83 7.93 7.27 23.99
CA ARG A 83 7.86 8.15 25.15
C ARG A 83 9.32 8.47 25.45
N GLN A 84 9.76 9.70 25.17
CA GLN A 84 10.98 10.18 25.78
C GLN A 84 10.78 9.96 27.28
N ALA A 85 11.58 9.06 27.86
CA ALA A 85 11.62 8.90 29.29
C ALA A 85 11.96 10.30 29.81
N SER A 86 10.96 10.95 30.41
CA SER A 86 11.13 12.25 31.01
C SER A 86 12.06 12.02 32.19
N THR A 87 13.37 12.15 31.96
CA THR A 87 14.34 12.32 33.01
C THR A 87 14.03 13.69 33.61
N ARG A 88 13.08 13.72 34.55
CA ARG A 88 12.99 14.82 35.49
C ARG A 88 14.17 14.71 36.45
N PRO A 89 14.89 15.81 36.74
CA PRO A 89 15.83 15.85 37.85
C PRO A 89 15.12 15.67 39.18
#